data_AF-A0A958MLE1-F1
#
_entry.id   AF-A0A958MLE1-F1
#
_cell.length_a   1.000
_cell.length_b   1.000
_cell.length_c   1.000
_cell.angle_alpha   90.00
_cell.angle_beta   90.00
_cell.angle_gamma   90.00
#
_symmetry.space_group_name_H-M   'P 1'
#
loop_
_entity.id
_entity.type
_entity.pdbx_description
1 polymer ?
#
loop_
_entity_poly.entity_id
_entity_poly.type
_entity_poly.pdbx_seq_one_letter_code
_entity_poly.pdbx_strand_id
1 'polypeptide(L)'
;GMHKNQAGTTDEANMTYDERGLKYALSTKAVLGKNLMGTIQKKGTIAALEFCNIKAYPLTDSMALVHHANIKRVTDKPRNQNNLANSIELKQIESFKEHLSKAIEIEPVVSENNDKIHV
;
A
#
# COMPACT_ATOMS: atom_id res chain seq x y z
N GLY A 1 -3.28 -37.55 -5.81
CA GLY A 1 -2.00 -36.82 -5.75
C GLY A 1 -2.23 -35.38 -6.18
N MET A 2 -1.44 -34.47 -5.62
CA MET A 2 -1.36 -33.03 -5.88
C MET A 2 -2.45 -32.14 -5.28
N HIS A 3 -2.04 -31.32 -4.31
CA HIS A 3 -2.33 -29.91 -4.07
C HIS A 3 -1.68 -29.55 -2.72
N LYS A 4 -0.93 -28.47 -2.48
CA LYS A 4 -0.51 -27.29 -3.24
C LYS A 4 0.70 -26.71 -2.49
N ASN A 5 1.72 -26.33 -3.25
CA ASN A 5 2.67 -25.25 -3.05
C ASN A 5 2.77 -24.63 -1.64
N GLN A 6 3.80 -25.03 -0.90
CA GLN A 6 4.53 -24.12 -0.03
C GLN A 6 5.32 -23.16 -0.91
N ALA A 7 4.83 -21.94 -1.08
CA ALA A 7 5.59 -20.84 -1.65
C ALA A 7 5.92 -19.85 -0.53
N GLY A 8 7.22 -19.79 -0.19
CA GLY A 8 7.88 -18.56 0.26
C GLY A 8 7.82 -18.23 1.74
N THR A 9 8.56 -18.97 2.57
CA THR A 9 9.30 -18.33 3.67
C THR A 9 10.67 -17.92 3.13
N THR A 10 10.70 -16.96 2.21
CA THR A 10 11.91 -16.16 2.05
C THR A 10 12.02 -15.30 3.30
N ASP A 11 13.07 -15.51 4.09
CA ASP A 11 13.37 -14.65 5.23
C ASP A 11 13.33 -13.20 4.76
N GLU A 12 12.50 -12.37 5.39
CA GLU A 12 12.36 -10.95 5.04
C GLU A 12 13.70 -10.21 5.10
N ALA A 13 14.63 -10.72 5.93
CA ALA A 13 16.01 -10.28 6.02
C ALA A 13 16.79 -10.40 4.71
N ASN A 14 16.43 -11.36 3.85
CA ASN A 14 17.09 -11.62 2.56
C ASN A 14 16.38 -10.95 1.37
N MET A 15 15.23 -10.31 1.58
CA MET A 15 14.52 -9.57 0.52
C MET A 15 15.24 -8.27 0.21
N THR A 16 15.27 -7.92 -1.09
CA THR A 16 15.67 -6.57 -1.52
C THR A 16 14.67 -5.52 -0.99
N TYR A 17 15.05 -4.24 -1.02
CA TYR A 17 14.18 -3.18 -0.49
C TYR A 17 12.89 -3.03 -1.30
N ASP A 18 12.94 -3.17 -2.62
CA ASP A 18 11.78 -3.15 -3.51
C ASP A 18 10.84 -4.33 -3.24
N GLU A 19 11.36 -5.55 -3.08
CA GLU A 19 10.56 -6.73 -2.72
C GLU A 19 9.86 -6.54 -1.36
N ARG A 20 10.60 -6.02 -0.39
CA ARG A 20 10.09 -5.77 0.96
C ARG A 20 9.02 -4.66 0.96
N GLY A 21 9.28 -3.56 0.26
CA GLY A 21 8.32 -2.47 0.08
C GLY A 21 7.04 -2.94 -0.61
N LEU A 22 7.18 -3.73 -1.68
CA LEU A 22 6.05 -4.32 -2.38
C LEU A 22 5.25 -5.26 -1.47
N LYS A 23 5.92 -6.11 -0.69
CA LYS A 23 5.26 -6.98 0.32
C LYS A 23 4.45 -6.16 1.32
N TYR A 24 5.01 -5.08 1.85
CA TYR A 24 4.33 -4.20 2.81
C TYR A 24 3.12 -3.52 2.20
N ALA A 25 3.26 -2.98 0.99
CA ALA A 25 2.17 -2.33 0.26
C ALA A 25 1.02 -3.32 -0.04
N LEU A 26 1.34 -4.51 -0.56
CA LEU A 26 0.34 -5.52 -0.94
C LEU A 26 -0.39 -6.10 0.28
N SER A 27 0.33 -6.43 1.36
CA SER A 27 -0.28 -6.93 2.59
C SER A 27 -1.17 -5.87 3.26
N THR A 28 -0.74 -4.60 3.27
CA THR A 28 -1.57 -3.49 3.77
C THR A 28 -2.82 -3.29 2.93
N LYS A 29 -2.70 -3.33 1.59
CA LYS A 29 -3.82 -3.27 0.66
C LYS A 29 -4.81 -4.42 0.89
N ALA A 30 -4.31 -5.64 1.14
CA ALA A 30 -5.16 -6.79 1.41
C ALA A 30 -5.98 -6.63 2.70
N VAL A 31 -5.39 -6.11 3.78
CA VAL A 31 -6.11 -5.83 5.04
C VAL A 31 -7.18 -4.76 4.85
N LEU A 32 -6.85 -3.67 4.16
CA LEU A 32 -7.81 -2.61 3.83
C LEU A 32 -8.96 -3.15 2.98
N GLY A 33 -8.64 -3.91 1.92
CA GLY A 33 -9.61 -4.53 1.03
C GLY A 33 -10.53 -5.50 1.75
N LYS A 34 -9.99 -6.38 2.59
CA LYS A 34 -10.78 -7.33 3.40
C LYS A 34 -11.78 -6.62 4.30
N ASN A 35 -11.36 -5.57 5.00
CA ASN A 35 -12.23 -4.82 5.90
C ASN A 35 -13.28 -4.00 5.15
N LEU A 36 -12.92 -3.41 4.00
CA LEU A 36 -13.86 -2.72 3.13
C LEU A 36 -14.92 -3.68 2.60
N MET A 37 -14.50 -4.79 2.00
CA MET A 37 -15.41 -5.80 1.44
C MET A 37 -16.32 -6.40 2.52
N GLY A 38 -15.77 -6.70 3.70
CA GLY A 38 -16.57 -7.15 4.85
C GLY A 38 -17.59 -6.11 5.31
N THR A 39 -17.27 -4.82 5.24
CA THR A 39 -18.22 -3.74 5.56
C THR A 39 -19.34 -3.66 4.53
N ILE A 40 -19.00 -3.72 3.24
CA ILE A 40 -19.98 -3.71 2.14
C ILE A 40 -20.95 -4.88 2.30
N GLN A 41 -20.43 -6.09 2.50
CA GLN A 41 -21.25 -7.30 2.61
C GLN A 41 -22.20 -7.26 3.82
N LYS A 42 -21.75 -6.69 4.95
CA LYS A 42 -22.52 -6.70 6.21
C LYS A 42 -23.45 -5.51 6.37
N LYS A 43 -23.07 -4.34 5.85
CA LYS A 43 -23.69 -3.04 6.18
C LYS A 43 -24.02 -2.20 4.94
N GLY A 44 -23.74 -2.69 3.74
CA GLY A 44 -23.98 -1.98 2.49
C GLY A 44 -22.94 -0.90 2.19
N THR A 45 -23.13 -0.25 1.05
CA THR A 45 -22.18 0.71 0.47
C THR A 45 -22.11 2.04 1.23
N ILE A 46 -23.20 2.48 1.86
CA ILE A 46 -23.22 3.70 2.66
C ILE A 46 -22.25 3.60 3.84
N ALA A 47 -22.30 2.50 4.60
CA ALA A 47 -21.35 2.24 5.69
C ALA A 47 -19.91 2.07 5.18
N ALA A 48 -19.73 1.58 3.96
CA ALA A 48 -18.41 1.42 3.35
C ALA A 48 -17.74 2.77 3.01
N LEU A 49 -18.52 3.81 2.71
CA LEU A 49 -18.01 5.17 2.53
C LEU A 49 -17.44 5.72 3.84
N GLU A 50 -18.15 5.50 4.95
CA GLU A 50 -17.67 5.88 6.29
C GLU A 50 -16.39 5.12 6.66
N PHE A 51 -16.33 3.82 6.37
CA PHE A 51 -15.12 3.01 6.54
C PHE A 51 -13.93 3.61 5.79
N CYS A 52 -14.12 3.96 4.51
CA CYS A 52 -13.07 4.55 3.68
C CYS A 52 -12.54 5.88 4.24
N ASN A 53 -13.36 6.62 4.97
CA ASN A 53 -13.00 7.93 5.52
C ASN A 53 -12.32 7.83 6.89
N ILE A 54 -12.87 7.02 7.80
CA ILE A 54 -12.48 7.02 9.23
C ILE A 54 -11.63 5.82 9.62
N LYS A 55 -11.94 4.63 9.09
CA LYS A 55 -11.37 3.36 9.57
C LYS A 55 -10.15 2.89 8.77
N ALA A 56 -9.89 3.49 7.62
CA ALA A 56 -8.74 3.14 6.80
C ALA A 56 -7.40 3.52 7.44
N TYR A 57 -7.32 4.64 8.17
CA TYR A 57 -6.08 5.09 8.82
C TYR A 57 -5.60 4.14 9.93
N PRO A 58 -6.43 3.75 10.92
CA PRO A 58 -6.01 2.81 11.96
C PRO A 58 -5.50 1.47 11.43
N LEU A 59 -6.02 1.02 10.29
CA LEU A 59 -5.54 -0.21 9.65
C LEU A 59 -4.18 -0.02 8.99
N THR A 60 -3.91 1.13 8.37
CA THR A 60 -2.59 1.46 7.85
C THR A 60 -1.57 1.56 8.99
N ASP A 61 -1.90 2.24 10.09
CA ASP A 61 -1.02 2.34 11.26
C ASP A 61 -0.76 0.96 11.90
N SER A 62 -1.78 0.11 11.97
CA SER A 62 -1.61 -1.27 12.46
C SER A 62 -0.62 -2.05 11.60
N MET A 63 -0.69 -1.89 10.27
CA MET A 63 0.24 -2.57 9.37
C MET A 63 1.66 -1.99 9.43
N ALA A 64 1.80 -0.71 9.72
CA ALA A 64 3.10 -0.10 10.01
C ALA A 64 3.78 -0.76 11.22
N LEU A 65 3.01 -1.05 12.27
CA LEU A 65 3.50 -1.77 13.45
C LEU A 65 3.87 -3.23 13.13
N VAL A 66 3.05 -3.93 12.35
CA VAL A 66 3.30 -5.33 11.94
C VAL A 66 4.62 -5.46 11.17
N HIS A 67 4.91 -4.51 10.30
CA HIS A 67 6.09 -4.54 9.44
C HIS A 67 7.29 -3.78 10.01
N HIS A 68 7.16 -3.20 11.20
CA HIS A 68 8.19 -2.34 11.81
C HIS A 68 8.69 -1.24 10.85
N ALA A 69 7.78 -0.69 10.04
CA ALA A 69 8.08 0.29 8.99
C ALA A 69 7.07 1.44 9.04
N ASN A 70 7.46 2.63 8.55
CA ASN A 70 6.48 3.68 8.31
C ASN A 70 5.73 3.36 7.02
N ILE A 71 4.40 3.25 7.09
CA ILE A 71 3.55 3.01 5.92
C ILE A 71 2.59 4.18 5.79
N LYS A 72 2.65 4.88 4.66
CA LYS A 72 1.78 6.00 4.35
C LYS A 72 1.00 5.72 3.07
N ARG A 73 -0.25 6.19 3.03
CA ARG A 73 -1.02 6.29 1.78
C ARG A 73 -0.95 7.72 1.27
N VAL A 74 -0.67 7.89 -0.01
CA VAL A 74 -0.51 9.21 -0.63
C VAL A 74 -1.31 9.33 -1.91
N THR A 75 -1.81 10.52 -2.21
CA THR A 75 -2.57 10.81 -3.43
C THR A 75 -2.53 12.31 -3.74
N ASP A 76 -2.60 12.62 -5.03
CA ASP A 76 -2.82 13.98 -5.56
C ASP A 76 -4.29 14.44 -5.42
N LYS A 77 -5.22 13.53 -5.11
CA LYS A 77 -6.66 13.81 -4.94
C LYS A 77 -7.15 13.30 -3.58
N PRO A 78 -6.63 13.86 -2.47
CA PRO A 78 -6.95 13.36 -1.13
C PRO A 78 -8.41 13.62 -0.78
N ARG A 79 -9.09 12.57 -0.29
CA ARG A 79 -10.35 12.72 0.46
C ARG A 79 -10.08 13.17 1.90
N ASN A 80 -8.91 12.79 2.42
CA ASN A 80 -8.39 13.20 3.72
C ASN A 80 -7.01 13.83 3.50
N GLN A 81 -6.82 15.05 4.00
CA GLN A 81 -5.63 15.87 3.78
C GLN A 81 -4.33 15.23 4.29
N ASN A 82 -4.39 14.31 5.25
CA ASN A 82 -3.18 13.61 5.71
C ASN A 82 -2.61 12.66 4.65
N ASN A 83 -3.39 12.31 3.60
CA ASN A 83 -2.91 11.56 2.45
C ASN A 83 -2.42 12.47 1.31
N LEU A 84 -2.34 13.79 1.51
CA LEU A 84 -1.83 14.68 0.48
C LEU A 84 -0.37 14.31 0.18
N ALA A 85 -0.11 14.06 -1.10
CA ALA A 85 1.23 13.78 -1.59
C ALA A 85 2.12 15.02 -1.49
N ASN A 86 3.36 14.84 -1.02
CA ASN A 86 4.39 15.89 -1.07
C ASN A 86 4.97 16.05 -2.48
N SER A 87 5.90 16.99 -2.68
CA SER A 87 6.46 17.29 -3.99
C SER A 87 7.22 16.13 -4.65
N ILE A 88 7.81 15.22 -3.86
CA ILE A 88 8.50 14.03 -4.38
C ILE A 88 7.46 12.97 -4.75
N GLU A 89 6.51 12.69 -3.85
CA GLU A 89 5.42 11.73 -4.05
C GLU A 89 4.54 12.12 -5.26
N LEU A 90 4.29 13.41 -5.47
CA LEU A 90 3.54 13.93 -6.62
C LEU A 90 4.23 13.62 -7.94
N LYS A 91 5.54 13.83 -8.04
CA LYS A 91 6.32 13.49 -9.25
C LYS A 91 6.26 12.00 -9.56
N GLN A 92 6.33 11.15 -8.53
CA GLN A 92 6.19 9.71 -8.69
C GLN A 92 4.78 9.34 -9.20
N ILE A 93 3.73 9.92 -8.60
CA ILE A 93 2.34 9.71 -9.02
C ILE A 93 2.13 10.14 -10.48
N GLU A 94 2.72 11.28 -10.89
CA GLU A 94 2.64 11.77 -12.27
C GLU A 94 3.34 10.82 -13.25
N SER A 95 4.55 10.36 -12.92
CA SER A 95 5.27 9.36 -13.73
C SER A 95 4.48 8.06 -13.86
N PHE A 96 3.89 7.57 -12.76
CA PHE A 96 3.05 6.37 -12.80
C PHE A 96 1.81 6.54 -13.68
N LYS A 97 1.14 7.71 -13.63
CA LYS A 97 0.01 7.99 -14.51
C LYS A 97 0.42 8.02 -15.98
N GLU A 98 1.59 8.58 -16.29
CA GLU A 98 2.13 8.59 -17.66
C GLU A 98 2.47 7.17 -18.14
N HIS A 99 3.08 6.34 -17.29
CA HIS A 99 3.35 4.95 -17.63
C HIS A 99 2.06 4.17 -17.88
N LEU A 100 1.04 4.34 -17.01
CA LEU A 100 -0.27 3.71 -17.20
C LEU A 100 -0.94 4.13 -18.52
N SER A 101 -0.86 5.40 -18.91
CA SER A 101 -1.48 5.88 -20.16
C SER A 101 -0.79 5.33 -21.41
N LYS A 102 0.48 4.93 -21.27
CA LYS A 102 1.29 4.31 -22.32
C LYS A 102 1.33 2.77 -22.24
N ALA A 103 0.59 2.17 -21.30
CA ALA A 103 0.62 0.74 -20.99
C ALA A 103 2.03 0.20 -20.70
N ILE A 104 2.88 1.05 -20.11
CA ILE A 104 4.22 0.68 -19.64
C ILE A 104 4.10 0.08 -18.24
N GLU A 105 4.81 -1.01 -18.00
CA GLU A 105 4.88 -1.66 -16.69
C GLU A 105 5.52 -0.75 -15.64
N ILE A 106 5.02 -0.80 -14.41
CA ILE A 106 5.48 0.07 -13.31
C ILE A 106 6.20 -0.79 -12.30
N GLU A 107 7.47 -0.46 -12.11
CA GLU A 107 8.32 -1.06 -11.10
C GLU A 107 8.28 -0.26 -9.78
N PRO A 108 8.53 -0.91 -8.62
CA PRO A 108 8.73 -0.21 -7.36
C PRO A 108 9.88 0.80 -7.44
N VAL A 109 9.75 1.91 -6.70
CA VAL A 109 10.77 2.97 -6.67
C VAL A 109 11.42 2.99 -5.29
N VAL A 110 12.70 2.66 -5.24
CA VAL A 110 13.50 2.73 -4.01
C VAL A 110 14.34 4.00 -4.04
N SER A 111 14.34 4.76 -2.94
CA SER A 111 15.21 5.91 -2.73
C SER A 111 15.79 5.92 -1.32
N GLU A 112 17.05 6.33 -1.21
CA GLU A 112 17.78 6.42 0.06
C GLU A 112 18.05 7.89 0.40
N ASN A 113 17.62 8.32 1.58
CA ASN A 113 17.83 9.68 2.08
C ASN A 113 18.22 9.65 3.56
N ASN A 114 19.39 10.17 3.93
CA ASN A 114 19.85 10.29 5.32
C ASN A 114 19.68 8.99 6.13
N ASP A 115 20.22 7.88 5.61
CA ASP A 115 20.14 6.53 6.19
C ASP A 115 18.71 5.97 6.33
N LYS A 116 17.73 6.56 5.62
CA LYS A 116 16.37 6.03 5.51
C LYS A 116 16.10 5.56 4.10
N ILE A 117 15.59 4.33 4.00
CA ILE A 117 15.11 3.75 2.76
C ILE A 117 13.61 4.06 2.62
N HIS A 118 13.26 4.67 1.50
CA HIS A 118 11.89 4.92 1.06
C HIS A 118 11.59 4.01 -0.12
N VAL A 119 10.47 3.30 -0.03
CA VAL A 119 9.98 2.30 -0.98
C VAL A 119 8.52 2.54 -1.31
#